data_AF-B8FY75-F1
#
_entry.id   AF-B8FY75-F1
#
_cell.length_a   1.000
_cell.length_b   1.000
_cell.length_c   1.000
_cell.angle_alpha   90.00
_cell.angle_beta   90.00
_cell.angle_gamma   90.00
#
_symmetry.space_group_name_H-M   'P 1'
#
loop_
_entity.id
_entity.type
_entity.pdbx_description
1 polymer ?
#
loop_
_entity_poly.entity_id
_entity_poly.type
_entity_poly.pdbx_seq_one_letter_code
_entity_poly.pdbx_strand_id
1 'polypeptide(L)'
;MNKESRRTWFLVPMLYMSVQLIGNACLTRAIVLNLKWIWLLLGINILLFIVGLLWFHLISVLVVIRIAQRSLTFTEINIFFVFILGAVGVTICTILDLAQSLFFMGLLDSAQPLKLLTCFFWGFGVWIVGFTFIRWCYQNQKKMPIGAEWGIYIFSFQVYTVACHKMAAEFFSPLTSGVSSLVTILLIVLWCCFLGEIGQRYFLHKLFCDKTKEK
;
A
#
# COMPACT_ATOMS: atom_id res chain seq x y z
N MET A 1 3.08 -23.97 -14.25
CA MET A 1 2.95 -22.50 -14.09
C MET A 1 3.82 -22.06 -12.90
N ASN A 2 4.93 -21.37 -13.15
CA ASN A 2 5.97 -21.08 -12.15
C ASN A 2 5.46 -20.16 -11.02
N LYS A 3 5.91 -20.41 -9.78
CA LYS A 3 5.54 -19.65 -8.56
C LYS A 3 5.76 -18.14 -8.66
N GLU A 4 6.75 -17.70 -9.43
CA GLU A 4 7.06 -16.27 -9.64
C GLU A 4 5.97 -15.50 -10.38
N SER A 5 5.32 -16.13 -11.35
CA SER A 5 4.24 -15.49 -12.14
C SER A 5 3.08 -15.03 -11.26
N ARG A 6 2.84 -15.66 -10.09
CA ARG A 6 1.65 -15.40 -9.27
C ARG A 6 1.74 -14.15 -8.40
N ARG A 7 2.95 -13.72 -8.01
CA ARG A 7 3.15 -12.54 -7.13
C ARG A 7 3.11 -11.22 -7.90
N THR A 8 3.44 -11.24 -9.19
CA THR A 8 3.47 -10.03 -10.04
C THR A 8 2.07 -9.59 -10.49
N TRP A 9 1.04 -10.43 -10.34
CA TRP A 9 -0.32 -10.13 -10.76
C TRP A 9 -0.90 -8.89 -10.10
N PHE A 10 -0.56 -8.63 -8.84
CA PHE A 10 -1.01 -7.44 -8.13
C PHE A 10 -0.13 -6.20 -8.35
N LEU A 11 1.10 -6.34 -8.87
CA LEU A 11 2.01 -5.20 -9.03
C LEU A 11 1.52 -4.21 -10.07
N VAL A 12 1.04 -4.69 -11.23
CA VAL A 12 0.54 -3.84 -12.31
C VAL A 12 -0.69 -3.01 -11.90
N PRO A 13 -1.78 -3.60 -11.37
CA PRO A 13 -2.92 -2.81 -10.94
C PRO A 13 -2.56 -1.88 -9.77
N MET A 14 -1.69 -2.32 -8.84
CA MET A 14 -1.19 -1.44 -7.77
C MET A 14 -0.42 -0.25 -8.31
N LEU A 15 0.39 -0.43 -9.36
CA LEU A 15 1.12 0.66 -10.00
C LEU A 15 0.14 1.70 -10.57
N TYR A 16 -0.87 1.26 -11.33
CA TYR A 16 -1.89 2.17 -11.88
C TYR A 16 -2.66 2.93 -10.81
N MET A 17 -3.01 2.28 -9.70
CA MET A 17 -3.62 2.96 -8.56
C MET A 17 -2.65 3.97 -7.94
N SER A 18 -1.36 3.61 -7.82
CA SER A 18 -0.36 4.43 -7.12
C SER A 18 0.06 5.67 -7.89
N VAL A 19 -0.11 5.69 -9.21
CA VAL A 19 0.12 6.90 -10.04
C VAL A 19 -0.67 8.09 -9.48
N GLN A 20 -1.84 7.86 -8.86
CA GLN A 20 -2.64 8.92 -8.26
C GLN A 20 -1.95 9.67 -7.13
N LEU A 21 -1.03 9.04 -6.41
CA LEU A 21 -0.29 9.70 -5.32
C LEU A 21 0.53 10.88 -5.85
N ILE A 22 1.02 10.77 -7.09
CA ILE A 22 1.73 11.85 -7.79
C ILE A 22 0.75 12.69 -8.60
N GLY A 23 -0.16 12.02 -9.32
CA GLY A 23 -1.15 12.66 -10.19
C GLY A 23 -2.03 13.66 -9.47
N ASN A 24 -2.49 13.36 -8.25
CA ASN A 24 -3.33 14.28 -7.47
C ASN A 24 -2.54 15.48 -6.96
N ALA A 25 -1.28 15.29 -6.53
CA ALA A 25 -0.42 16.42 -6.17
C ALA A 25 -0.19 17.35 -7.37
N CYS A 26 0.04 16.78 -8.57
CA CYS A 26 0.12 17.54 -9.81
C CYS A 26 -1.18 18.28 -10.13
N LEU A 27 -2.33 17.64 -9.95
CA LEU A 27 -3.65 18.24 -10.17
C LEU A 27 -3.88 19.44 -9.23
N THR A 28 -3.62 19.27 -7.94
CA THR A 28 -3.76 20.37 -6.96
C THR A 28 -2.88 21.56 -7.34
N ARG A 29 -1.62 21.31 -7.75
CA ARG A 29 -0.72 22.37 -8.22
C ARG A 29 -1.21 23.03 -9.51
N ALA A 30 -1.75 22.26 -10.45
CA ALA A 30 -2.30 22.77 -11.70
C ALA A 30 -3.52 23.68 -11.46
N ILE A 31 -4.37 23.33 -10.49
CA ILE A 31 -5.51 24.15 -10.06
C ILE A 31 -5.01 25.50 -9.51
N VAL A 32 -4.05 25.48 -8.58
CA VAL A 32 -3.50 26.70 -7.97
C VAL A 32 -2.83 27.62 -9.01
N LEU A 33 -2.14 27.04 -9.99
CA LEU A 33 -1.48 27.78 -11.07
C LEU A 33 -2.41 28.13 -12.25
N ASN A 34 -3.70 27.77 -12.16
CA ASN A 34 -4.70 28.00 -13.21
C ASN A 34 -4.26 27.51 -14.60
N LEU A 35 -3.69 26.30 -14.66
CA LEU A 35 -3.18 25.73 -15.91
C LEU A 35 -4.32 25.24 -16.83
N LYS A 36 -4.15 25.36 -18.15
CA LYS A 36 -5.16 24.93 -19.13
C LYS A 36 -5.42 23.41 -19.16
N TRP A 37 -4.52 22.61 -18.60
CA TRP A 37 -4.50 21.14 -18.71
C TRP A 37 -5.12 20.44 -17.49
N ILE A 38 -5.77 21.18 -16.60
CA ILE A 38 -6.39 20.68 -15.36
C ILE A 38 -7.36 19.51 -15.64
N TRP A 39 -8.23 19.64 -16.65
CA TRP A 39 -9.21 18.61 -17.01
C TRP A 39 -8.57 17.32 -17.55
N LEU A 40 -7.46 17.45 -18.28
CA LEU A 40 -6.70 16.30 -18.77
C LEU A 40 -6.08 15.54 -17.59
N LEU A 41 -5.47 16.26 -16.65
CA LEU A 41 -4.89 15.65 -15.44
C LEU A 41 -5.96 14.94 -14.61
N LEU A 42 -7.11 15.58 -14.39
CA LEU A 42 -8.25 14.97 -13.70
C LEU A 42 -8.73 13.70 -14.41
N GLY A 43 -8.89 13.76 -15.74
CA GLY A 43 -9.34 12.62 -16.54
C GLY A 43 -8.37 11.44 -16.51
N ILE A 44 -7.06 11.69 -16.68
CA ILE A 44 -6.03 10.64 -16.61
C ILE A 44 -5.97 10.03 -15.21
N ASN A 45 -6.03 10.87 -14.17
CA ASN A 45 -6.08 10.43 -12.79
C ASN A 45 -7.26 9.48 -12.55
N ILE A 46 -8.48 9.93 -12.85
CA ILE A 46 -9.69 9.09 -12.67
C ILE A 46 -9.59 7.79 -13.48
N LEU A 47 -9.18 7.86 -14.75
CA LEU A 47 -9.08 6.70 -15.63
C LEU A 47 -8.11 5.65 -15.08
N LEU A 48 -6.87 6.05 -14.74
CA LEU A 48 -5.86 5.13 -14.24
C LEU A 48 -6.25 4.53 -12.89
N PHE A 49 -6.90 5.31 -12.03
CA PHE A 49 -7.43 4.80 -10.77
C PHE A 49 -8.51 3.73 -11.00
N ILE A 50 -9.50 4.01 -11.85
CA ILE A 50 -10.59 3.07 -12.15
C ILE A 50 -10.04 1.78 -12.77
N VAL A 51 -9.16 1.90 -13.77
CA VAL A 51 -8.54 0.73 -14.43
C VAL A 51 -7.75 -0.10 -13.42
N GLY A 52 -6.92 0.55 -12.60
CA GLY A 52 -6.15 -0.12 -11.55
C GLY A 52 -7.05 -0.81 -10.52
N LEU A 53 -8.07 -0.12 -10.02
CA LEU A 53 -8.99 -0.61 -9.00
C LEU A 53 -9.83 -1.78 -9.49
N LEU A 54 -10.41 -1.71 -10.70
CA LEU A 54 -11.20 -2.78 -11.29
C LEU A 54 -10.35 -4.02 -11.54
N TRP A 55 -9.13 -3.83 -12.08
CA TRP A 55 -8.21 -4.93 -12.30
C TRP A 55 -7.79 -5.56 -10.97
N PHE A 56 -7.48 -4.76 -9.96
CA PHE A 56 -7.18 -5.26 -8.61
C PHE A 56 -8.33 -6.10 -8.04
N HIS A 57 -9.57 -5.64 -8.19
CA HIS A 57 -10.77 -6.37 -7.73
C HIS A 57 -10.93 -7.71 -8.46
N LEU A 58 -10.80 -7.73 -9.78
CA LEU A 58 -10.92 -8.97 -10.57
C LEU A 58 -9.91 -10.03 -10.12
N ILE A 59 -8.64 -9.63 -9.93
CA ILE A 59 -7.61 -10.56 -9.44
C ILE A 59 -7.91 -10.98 -8.00
N SER A 60 -8.37 -10.07 -7.14
CA SER A 60 -8.71 -10.38 -5.75
C SER A 60 -9.81 -11.43 -5.65
N VAL A 61 -10.86 -11.34 -6.46
CA VAL A 61 -11.92 -12.35 -6.53
C VAL A 61 -11.35 -13.71 -6.93
N LEU A 62 -10.49 -13.76 -7.95
CA LEU A 62 -9.85 -15.01 -8.37
C LEU A 62 -8.98 -15.63 -7.26
N VAL A 63 -8.30 -14.80 -6.47
CA VAL A 63 -7.51 -15.27 -5.33
C VAL A 63 -8.41 -15.79 -4.20
N VAL A 64 -9.53 -15.13 -3.91
CA VAL A 64 -10.50 -15.59 -2.89
C VAL A 64 -11.12 -16.93 -3.31
N ILE A 65 -11.54 -17.07 -4.57
CA ILE A 65 -12.04 -18.34 -5.11
C ILE A 65 -10.98 -19.43 -4.96
N ARG A 66 -9.72 -19.11 -5.26
CA ARG A 66 -8.61 -20.06 -5.06
C ARG A 66 -8.43 -20.44 -3.60
N ILE A 67 -8.48 -19.49 -2.66
CA ILE A 67 -8.41 -19.76 -1.21
C ILE A 67 -9.51 -20.72 -0.78
N ALA A 68 -10.73 -20.55 -1.32
CA ALA A 68 -11.87 -21.40 -1.01
C ALA A 68 -11.74 -22.82 -1.60
N GLN A 69 -11.19 -22.95 -2.81
CA GLN A 69 -11.12 -24.22 -3.53
C GLN A 69 -9.82 -25.01 -3.31
N ARG A 70 -8.71 -24.33 -3.03
CA ARG A 70 -7.39 -24.90 -2.78
C ARG A 70 -6.75 -24.14 -1.62
N SER A 71 -6.26 -24.86 -0.62
CA SER A 71 -5.50 -24.22 0.46
C SER A 71 -4.25 -23.54 -0.10
N LEU A 72 -4.27 -22.20 -0.19
CA LEU A 72 -3.05 -21.42 -0.42
C LEU A 72 -2.09 -21.65 0.74
N THR A 73 -0.79 -21.56 0.45
CA THR A 73 0.21 -21.60 1.51
C THR A 73 0.05 -20.40 2.43
N PHE A 74 0.42 -20.55 3.70
CA PHE A 74 0.30 -19.49 4.70
C PHE A 74 0.94 -18.16 4.23
N THR A 75 2.11 -18.25 3.59
CA THR A 75 2.84 -17.11 3.01
C THR A 75 2.06 -16.41 1.90
N GLU A 76 1.42 -17.16 0.99
CA GLU A 76 0.63 -16.59 -0.11
C GLU A 76 -0.58 -15.81 0.41
N ILE A 77 -1.24 -16.31 1.46
CA ILE A 77 -2.36 -15.59 2.10
C ILE A 77 -1.86 -14.28 2.73
N ASN A 78 -0.74 -14.31 3.45
CA ASN A 78 -0.18 -13.10 4.06
C ASN A 78 0.15 -12.03 3.02
N ILE A 79 0.85 -12.39 1.94
CA ILE A 79 1.20 -11.46 0.87
C ILE A 79 -0.05 -10.86 0.22
N PHE A 80 -1.11 -11.66 0.03
CA PHE A 80 -2.38 -11.16 -0.50
C PHE A 80 -3.00 -10.07 0.38
N PHE A 81 -3.09 -10.29 1.70
CA PHE A 81 -3.61 -9.27 2.61
C PHE A 81 -2.73 -8.01 2.65
N VAL A 82 -1.41 -8.16 2.54
CA VAL A 82 -0.50 -7.02 2.44
C VAL A 82 -0.71 -6.24 1.14
N PHE A 83 -0.99 -6.89 0.01
CA PHE A 83 -1.40 -6.18 -1.20
C PHE A 83 -2.72 -5.43 -1.02
N ILE A 84 -3.71 -6.04 -0.36
CA ILE A 84 -4.98 -5.37 -0.04
C ILE A 84 -4.71 -4.14 0.83
N LEU A 85 -3.83 -4.24 1.83
CA LEU A 85 -3.47 -3.10 2.69
C LEU A 85 -2.93 -1.92 1.87
N GLY A 86 -2.05 -2.21 0.91
CA GLY A 86 -1.53 -1.21 -0.01
C GLY A 86 -2.65 -0.59 -0.85
N ALA A 87 -3.51 -1.41 -1.47
CA ALA A 87 -4.62 -0.93 -2.30
C ALA A 87 -5.60 -0.05 -1.52
N VAL A 88 -5.91 -0.44 -0.28
CA VAL A 88 -6.72 0.34 0.67
C VAL A 88 -6.07 1.68 0.97
N GLY A 89 -4.76 1.70 1.29
CA GLY A 89 -4.02 2.93 1.54
C GLY A 89 -4.03 3.88 0.33
N VAL A 90 -3.77 3.36 -0.87
CA VAL A 90 -3.82 4.16 -2.11
C VAL A 90 -5.23 4.71 -2.33
N THR A 91 -6.25 3.90 -2.12
CA THR A 91 -7.66 4.27 -2.30
C THR A 91 -8.05 5.42 -1.35
N ILE A 92 -7.69 5.32 -0.08
CA ILE A 92 -7.94 6.39 0.91
C ILE A 92 -7.25 7.69 0.48
N CYS A 93 -5.96 7.63 0.15
CA CYS A 93 -5.21 8.81 -0.31
C CYS A 93 -5.86 9.43 -1.55
N THR A 94 -6.23 8.60 -2.52
CA THR A 94 -6.84 9.05 -3.77
C THR A 94 -8.18 9.72 -3.53
N ILE A 95 -9.06 9.12 -2.73
CA ILE A 95 -10.39 9.68 -2.44
C ILE A 95 -10.27 11.02 -1.71
N LEU A 96 -9.42 11.11 -0.68
CA LEU A 96 -9.24 12.36 0.06
C LEU A 96 -8.71 13.50 -0.83
N ASP A 97 -7.65 13.24 -1.59
CA ASP A 97 -7.02 14.26 -2.44
C ASP A 97 -7.92 14.68 -3.60
N LEU A 98 -8.65 13.70 -4.18
CA LEU A 98 -9.60 13.96 -5.25
C LEU A 98 -10.81 14.75 -4.74
N ALA A 99 -11.36 14.39 -3.58
CA ALA A 99 -12.47 15.12 -2.97
C ALA A 99 -12.12 16.59 -2.74
N GLN A 100 -10.92 16.85 -2.23
CA GLN A 100 -10.42 18.21 -2.03
C GLN A 100 -10.22 18.95 -3.37
N SER A 101 -9.64 18.28 -4.37
CA SER A 101 -9.44 18.87 -5.70
C SER A 101 -10.76 19.21 -6.39
N LEU A 102 -11.75 18.30 -6.34
CA LEU A 102 -13.09 18.51 -6.91
C LEU A 102 -13.85 19.65 -6.21
N PHE A 103 -13.73 19.74 -4.89
CA PHE A 103 -14.27 20.88 -4.13
C PHE A 103 -13.65 22.21 -4.58
N PHE A 104 -12.32 22.28 -4.72
CA PHE A 104 -11.64 23.48 -5.20
C PHE A 104 -11.97 23.85 -6.65
N MET A 105 -12.32 22.88 -7.48
CA MET A 105 -12.80 23.11 -8.85
C MET A 105 -14.25 23.58 -8.92
N GLY A 106 -14.98 23.62 -7.80
CA GLY A 106 -16.41 23.92 -7.79
C GLY A 106 -17.28 22.78 -8.37
N LEU A 107 -16.74 21.56 -8.45
CA LEU A 107 -17.46 20.37 -8.94
C LEU A 107 -18.25 19.65 -7.84
N LEU A 108 -17.94 19.94 -6.57
CA LEU A 108 -18.65 19.40 -5.41
C LEU A 108 -18.99 20.54 -4.45
N ASP A 109 -20.23 20.53 -3.94
CA ASP A 109 -20.66 21.45 -2.88
C ASP A 109 -20.00 21.11 -1.53
N SER A 110 -19.63 19.84 -1.33
CA SER A 110 -18.99 19.36 -0.10
C SER A 110 -18.16 18.10 -0.34
N ALA A 111 -16.98 18.04 0.29
CA ALA A 111 -16.12 16.86 0.29
C ALA A 111 -16.51 15.80 1.35
N GLN A 112 -17.47 16.11 2.25
CA GLN A 112 -17.78 15.28 3.42
C GLN A 112 -18.22 13.85 3.08
N PRO A 113 -19.08 13.58 2.08
CA PRO A 113 -19.48 12.21 1.76
C PRO A 113 -18.30 11.32 1.34
N LEU A 114 -17.36 11.87 0.58
CA LEU A 114 -16.15 11.16 0.15
C LEU A 114 -15.20 10.92 1.33
N LYS A 115 -15.08 11.89 2.25
CA LYS A 115 -14.32 11.69 3.49
C LYS A 115 -14.93 10.58 4.36
N LEU A 116 -16.25 10.52 4.50
CA LEU A 116 -16.92 9.43 5.23
C LEU A 116 -16.67 8.06 4.59
N LEU A 117 -16.67 7.98 3.24
CA LEU A 117 -16.32 6.75 2.52
C LEU A 117 -14.92 6.26 2.90
N THR A 118 -13.95 7.16 3.10
CA THR A 118 -12.60 6.77 3.51
C THR A 118 -12.51 6.18 4.92
N CYS A 119 -13.45 6.48 5.82
CA CYS A 119 -13.52 5.85 7.14
C CYS A 119 -13.76 4.33 7.04
N PHE A 120 -14.60 3.87 6.10
CA PHE A 120 -14.85 2.44 5.88
C PHE A 120 -13.59 1.71 5.42
N PHE A 121 -12.89 2.27 4.43
CA PHE A 121 -11.62 1.73 3.95
C PHE A 121 -10.54 1.77 5.04
N TRP A 122 -10.50 2.84 5.83
CA TRP A 122 -9.55 2.98 6.91
C TRP A 122 -9.75 1.89 7.97
N GLY A 123 -10.98 1.69 8.45
CA GLY A 123 -11.30 0.64 9.42
C GLY A 123 -10.97 -0.77 8.90
N PHE A 124 -11.23 -1.03 7.61
CA PHE A 124 -10.83 -2.28 6.97
C PHE A 124 -9.30 -2.46 6.94
N GLY A 125 -8.54 -1.40 6.67
CA GLY A 125 -7.08 -1.44 6.75
C GLY A 125 -6.55 -1.71 8.16
N VAL A 126 -7.18 -1.15 9.21
CA VAL A 126 -6.80 -1.40 10.60
C VAL A 126 -6.96 -2.88 10.94
N TRP A 127 -8.07 -3.47 10.50
CA TRP A 127 -8.31 -4.91 10.64
C TRP A 127 -7.23 -5.75 9.94
N ILE A 128 -6.81 -5.37 8.72
CA ILE A 128 -5.73 -6.06 8.01
C ILE A 128 -4.40 -5.95 8.78
N VAL A 129 -4.05 -4.77 9.30
CA VAL A 129 -2.84 -4.58 10.11
C VAL A 129 -2.86 -5.50 11.33
N GLY A 130 -3.99 -5.55 12.05
CA GLY A 130 -4.15 -6.45 13.19
C GLY A 130 -4.00 -7.92 12.81
N PHE A 131 -4.63 -8.33 11.70
CA PHE A 131 -4.53 -9.69 11.18
C PHE A 131 -3.08 -10.06 10.79
N THR A 132 -2.38 -9.18 10.09
CA THR A 132 -0.97 -9.37 9.72
C THR A 132 -0.07 -9.43 10.95
N PHE A 133 -0.31 -8.59 11.96
CA PHE A 133 0.46 -8.57 13.20
C PHE A 133 0.30 -9.86 14.00
N ILE A 134 -0.94 -10.31 14.23
CA ILE A 134 -1.22 -11.59 14.92
C ILE A 134 -0.51 -12.74 14.21
N ARG A 135 -0.55 -12.76 12.87
CA ARG A 135 0.10 -13.80 12.06
C ARG A 135 1.62 -13.74 12.15
N TRP A 136 2.21 -12.55 12.21
CA TRP A 136 3.64 -12.40 12.44
C TRP A 136 4.04 -13.00 13.79
N CYS A 137 3.33 -12.66 14.87
CA CYS A 137 3.59 -13.23 16.20
C CYS A 137 3.50 -14.75 16.20
N TYR A 138 2.51 -15.32 15.49
CA TYR A 138 2.33 -16.78 15.40
C TYR A 138 3.41 -17.48 14.55
N GLN A 139 3.96 -16.79 13.55
CA GLN A 139 4.92 -17.37 12.59
C GLN A 139 6.39 -17.30 13.07
N ASN A 140 6.69 -16.65 14.20
CA ASN A 140 8.04 -16.52 14.78
C ASN A 140 8.78 -17.85 15.07
N GLN A 141 8.17 -19.02 14.81
CA GLN A 141 8.84 -20.32 14.82
C GLN A 141 9.52 -20.71 13.49
N LYS A 142 9.34 -19.94 12.39
CA LYS A 142 10.02 -20.17 11.11
C LYS A 142 10.52 -18.85 10.54
N LYS A 143 11.85 -18.71 10.38
CA LYS A 143 12.48 -17.54 9.75
C LYS A 143 11.81 -17.24 8.41
N MET A 144 11.25 -16.04 8.28
CA MET A 144 10.65 -15.58 7.03
C MET A 144 11.76 -15.48 5.97
N PRO A 145 11.66 -16.20 4.84
CA PRO A 145 12.72 -16.18 3.84
C PRO A 145 12.81 -14.79 3.21
N ILE A 146 13.92 -14.11 3.48
CA ILE A 146 14.27 -12.80 2.94
C ILE A 146 14.31 -12.89 1.41
N GLY A 147 13.41 -12.14 0.75
CA GLY A 147 13.30 -12.05 -0.70
C GLY A 147 12.53 -10.80 -1.14
N ALA A 148 12.17 -10.73 -2.42
CA ALA A 148 11.41 -9.62 -3.04
C ALA A 148 10.08 -9.26 -2.33
N GLU A 149 9.61 -10.13 -1.43
CA GLU A 149 8.38 -9.95 -0.66
C GLU A 149 8.47 -8.78 0.32
N TRP A 150 9.65 -8.49 0.91
CA TRP A 150 9.83 -7.37 1.84
C TRP A 150 9.47 -6.01 1.23
N GLY A 151 9.78 -5.81 -0.06
CA GLY A 151 9.41 -4.59 -0.77
C GLY A 151 7.90 -4.36 -0.80
N ILE A 152 7.10 -5.43 -0.91
CA ILE A 152 5.64 -5.36 -0.90
C ILE A 152 5.14 -4.96 0.50
N TYR A 153 5.71 -5.53 1.57
CA TYR A 153 5.37 -5.13 2.94
C TYR A 153 5.68 -3.66 3.18
N ILE A 154 6.92 -3.24 2.89
CA ILE A 154 7.34 -1.85 3.09
C ILE A 154 6.45 -0.90 2.30
N PHE A 155 6.22 -1.18 1.01
CA PHE A 155 5.38 -0.34 0.17
C PHE A 155 3.94 -0.25 0.70
N SER A 156 3.30 -1.38 0.98
CA SER A 156 1.91 -1.39 1.45
C SER A 156 1.74 -0.71 2.81
N PHE A 157 2.65 -0.99 3.76
CA PHE A 157 2.64 -0.33 5.06
C PHE A 157 2.94 1.17 4.93
N GLN A 158 3.88 1.58 4.07
CA GLN A 158 4.20 2.98 3.81
C GLN A 158 2.96 3.73 3.32
N VAL A 159 2.29 3.22 2.28
CA VAL A 159 1.12 3.89 1.70
C VAL A 159 -0.03 3.93 2.69
N TYR A 160 -0.27 2.85 3.43
CA TYR A 160 -1.32 2.85 4.46
C TYR A 160 -0.97 3.76 5.66
N THR A 161 0.31 3.93 6.00
CA THR A 161 0.77 4.90 7.01
C THR A 161 0.45 6.32 6.57
N VAL A 162 0.75 6.67 5.31
CA VAL A 162 0.38 7.97 4.74
C VAL A 162 -1.12 8.17 4.79
N ALA A 163 -1.91 7.16 4.42
CA ALA A 163 -3.37 7.20 4.53
C ALA A 163 -3.83 7.45 5.98
N CYS A 164 -3.23 6.77 6.96
CA CYS A 164 -3.56 6.97 8.38
C CYS A 164 -3.28 8.42 8.83
N HIS A 165 -2.13 8.99 8.46
CA HIS A 165 -1.82 10.39 8.78
C HIS A 165 -2.81 11.37 8.13
N LYS A 166 -3.22 11.13 6.88
CA LYS A 166 -4.27 11.92 6.23
C LYS A 166 -5.61 11.79 6.97
N MET A 167 -5.97 10.58 7.38
CA MET A 167 -7.18 10.35 8.18
C MET A 167 -7.12 11.04 9.55
N ALA A 168 -5.95 11.07 10.21
CA ALA A 168 -5.78 11.77 11.48
C ALA A 168 -5.84 13.30 11.33
N ALA A 169 -5.41 13.84 10.18
CA ALA A 169 -5.54 15.25 9.85
C ALA A 169 -7.02 15.64 9.59
N GLU A 170 -7.78 14.75 8.95
CA GLU A 170 -9.19 15.00 8.62
C GLU A 170 -10.16 14.73 9.78
N PHE A 171 -9.90 13.67 10.55
CA PHE A 171 -10.72 13.21 11.66
C PHE A 171 -9.87 13.14 12.93
N PHE A 172 -9.48 14.30 13.45
CA PHE A 172 -8.63 14.36 14.63
C PHE A 172 -9.30 13.72 15.84
N SER A 173 -8.73 12.61 16.32
CA SER A 173 -9.19 11.90 17.50
C SER A 173 -8.03 11.11 18.13
N PRO A 174 -8.12 10.74 19.42
CA PRO A 174 -7.15 9.84 20.04
C PRO A 174 -7.02 8.50 19.29
N LEU A 175 -8.10 8.04 18.68
CA LEU A 175 -8.13 6.79 17.93
C LEU A 175 -7.32 6.90 16.62
N THR A 176 -7.61 7.90 15.79
CA THR A 176 -6.95 8.08 14.49
C THR A 176 -5.47 8.43 14.64
N SER A 177 -5.12 9.27 15.64
CA SER A 177 -3.74 9.60 15.97
C SER A 177 -2.97 8.41 16.57
N GLY A 178 -3.60 7.65 17.48
CA GLY A 178 -3.00 6.45 18.07
C GLY A 178 -2.69 5.38 17.03
N VAL A 179 -3.64 5.08 16.14
CA VAL A 179 -3.43 4.14 15.03
C VAL A 179 -2.33 4.63 14.09
N SER A 180 -2.33 5.91 13.71
CA SER A 180 -1.29 6.48 12.84
C SER A 180 0.11 6.33 13.44
N SER A 181 0.23 6.56 14.75
CA SER A 181 1.48 6.39 15.50
C SER A 181 1.91 4.93 15.52
N LEU A 182 0.99 4.00 15.82
CA LEU A 182 1.27 2.56 15.85
C LEU A 182 1.74 2.04 14.49
N VAL A 183 1.05 2.39 13.39
CA VAL A 183 1.44 1.94 12.05
C VAL A 183 2.78 2.56 11.63
N THR A 184 3.06 3.81 12.04
CA THR A 184 4.37 4.44 11.83
C THR A 184 5.49 3.69 12.54
N ILE A 185 5.29 3.29 13.80
CA ILE A 185 6.26 2.50 14.56
C ILE A 185 6.50 1.15 13.88
N LEU A 186 5.43 0.46 13.47
CA LEU A 186 5.53 -0.81 12.75
C LEU A 186 6.33 -0.66 11.43
N LEU A 187 6.11 0.43 10.70
CA LEU A 187 6.84 0.73 9.48
C LEU A 187 8.34 0.97 9.74
N ILE A 188 8.68 1.70 10.80
CA ILE A 188 10.08 1.90 11.21
C ILE A 188 10.72 0.55 11.55
N VAL A 189 10.03 -0.29 12.32
CA VAL A 189 10.51 -1.64 12.65
C VAL A 189 10.74 -2.47 11.39
N LEU A 190 9.80 -2.45 10.44
CA LEU A 190 9.94 -3.14 9.15
C LEU A 190 11.19 -2.68 8.38
N TRP A 191 11.44 -1.37 8.32
CA TRP A 191 12.65 -0.82 7.70
C TRP A 191 13.93 -1.24 8.42
N CYS A 192 13.94 -1.19 9.76
CA CYS A 192 15.09 -1.62 10.56
C CYS A 192 15.40 -3.11 10.34
N CYS A 193 14.39 -3.98 10.31
CA CYS A 193 14.56 -5.39 10.01
C CYS A 193 15.15 -5.60 8.61
N PHE A 194 14.59 -4.93 7.60
CA PHE A 194 15.06 -5.02 6.22
C PHE A 194 16.52 -4.58 6.06
N LEU A 195 16.89 -3.44 6.65
CA LEU A 195 18.26 -2.90 6.58
C LEU A 195 19.26 -3.76 7.37
N GLY A 196 18.89 -4.24 8.56
CA GLY A 196 19.74 -5.12 9.37
C GLY A 196 20.09 -6.41 8.64
N GLU A 197 19.11 -7.01 7.96
CA GLU A 197 19.29 -8.22 7.16
C GLU A 197 20.13 -7.99 5.90
N ILE A 198 19.95 -6.86 5.21
CA ILE A 198 20.80 -6.47 4.07
C ILE A 198 22.25 -6.33 4.54
N GLY A 199 22.49 -5.61 5.64
CA GLY A 199 23.82 -5.44 6.22
C GLY A 199 24.50 -6.77 6.53
N GLN A 200 23.76 -7.71 7.13
CA GLN A 200 24.27 -9.05 7.43
C GLN A 200 24.64 -9.84 6.16
N ARG A 201 23.82 -9.77 5.10
CA ARG A 201 24.12 -10.44 3.81
C ARG A 201 25.35 -9.85 3.12
N TYR A 202 25.48 -8.53 3.09
CA TYR A 202 26.66 -7.86 2.52
C TYR A 202 27.93 -8.21 3.29
N PHE A 203 27.87 -8.24 4.62
CA PHE A 203 29.00 -8.58 5.46
C PHE A 203 29.45 -10.04 5.25
N LEU A 204 28.51 -10.98 5.22
CA LEU A 204 28.78 -12.40 4.93
C LEU A 204 29.34 -12.58 3.51
N HIS A 205 28.75 -11.93 2.51
CA HIS A 205 29.26 -12.01 1.14
C HIS A 205 30.71 -11.51 1.03
N LYS A 206 31.04 -10.39 1.69
CA LYS A 206 32.40 -9.86 1.73
C LYS A 206 33.38 -10.83 2.40
N LEU A 207 33.01 -11.43 3.53
CA LEU A 207 33.84 -12.39 4.27
C LEU A 207 34.14 -13.69 3.49
N PHE A 208 33.19 -14.17 2.68
CA PHE A 208 33.33 -15.44 1.97
C PHE A 208 33.83 -15.30 0.52
N CYS A 209 33.56 -14.20 -0.18
CA CYS A 209 34.08 -13.99 -1.54
C CYS A 209 35.50 -13.41 -1.60
N ASP A 210 35.99 -12.69 -0.58
CA ASP A 210 37.40 -12.26 -0.56
C ASP A 210 38.35 -13.44 -0.32
N LYS A 211 37.95 -14.42 0.50
CA LYS A 211 38.80 -15.61 0.78
C LYS A 211 39.03 -16.53 -0.41
N THR A 212 38.23 -16.44 -1.47
CA THR A 212 38.41 -17.24 -2.69
C THR A 212 39.30 -16.57 -3.73
N LYS A 213 39.79 -15.34 -3.50
CA LYS A 213 40.74 -14.65 -4.40
C LYS A 213 42.20 -14.74 -3.95
N GLU A 214 42.48 -15.31 -2.78
CA GLU A 214 43.84 -15.50 -2.24
C GLU A 214 44.37 -16.95 -2.36
N LYS A 215 43.78 -17.79 -3.21
CA LYS A 215 44.30 -19.11 -3.57
C LYS A 215 44.45 -19.23 -5.08
#